data_AF-A0AAU5BSN9-F1
#
_entry.id   AF-A0AAU5BSN9-F1
#
_cell.length_a   1.000
_cell.length_b   1.000
_cell.length_c   1.000
_cell.angle_alpha   90.00
_cell.angle_beta   90.00
_cell.angle_gamma   90.00
#
_symmetry.space_group_name_H-M   'P 1'
#
loop_
_entity.id
_entity.type
_entity.pdbx_description
1 polymer ?
#
loop_
_entity_poly.entity_id
_entity_poly.type
_entity_poly.pdbx_seq_one_letter_code
_entity_poly.pdbx_strand_id
1 'polypeptide(L)'
;MARTREVYSYDYATDFGLSGFAGALCARATLRLDEPVVLDLATSAAEDDDHQLGADVRLLLDSPLPDEVLHTVWLAAVRRCFDPAEEGTADRGTADQGIAEHGTGTRAWLERVAELCPPRAPERDPYEARSLDEARPVVPEGELRTAVAAEIESAAAGLELRVAVPGIVPALLRVVRQSDADLGFRLFLRALKAYSVPVDADTYERLLALGDRLAHPRAAVHDELAVRWRPLDPGLRDFASGRFGLPMLAAALHGSERTYGGSPREHIQRIADDGPGRTPGAYAAVLLDDVWRLLDSALSEQAIGLLWRTAAGRLNVLDEDEFDTDGRDWLDQVSQVCHAHLAEVDPAYAPFLAPARTELTEAVLREVRDAVHVGAEQVRGAARVLEDVVTAVDPDLGFRLLLQVLTAYEVPVGEARRVRYRALAAQLGFSEDHVDDRLPDDRRGVS
;
A
#
# COMPACT_ATOMS: atom_id res chain seq x y z
N MET A 1 9.20 -28.16 -7.31
CA MET A 1 8.58 -28.55 -6.03
C MET A 1 7.91 -27.31 -5.44
N ALA A 2 6.71 -27.46 -4.88
CA ALA A 2 6.10 -26.37 -4.12
C ALA A 2 6.79 -26.26 -2.76
N ARG A 3 7.02 -25.03 -2.30
CA ARG A 3 7.53 -24.74 -0.95
C ARG A 3 6.43 -24.03 -0.18
N THR A 4 6.28 -24.40 1.07
CA THR A 4 5.44 -23.67 2.03
C THR A 4 6.22 -22.45 2.49
N ARG A 5 5.65 -21.25 2.30
CA ARG A 5 6.25 -19.97 2.66
C ARG A 5 5.71 -19.49 4.00
N GLU A 6 6.49 -18.68 4.71
CA GLU A 6 6.03 -18.08 5.97
C GLU A 6 5.06 -16.93 5.69
N VAL A 7 4.25 -16.57 6.69
CA VAL A 7 3.30 -15.45 6.62
C VAL A 7 3.97 -14.23 7.24
N TYR A 8 4.88 -13.62 6.49
CA TYR A 8 5.73 -12.53 7.00
C TYR A 8 4.94 -11.29 7.43
N SER A 9 3.80 -11.01 6.80
CA SER A 9 2.95 -9.86 7.11
C SER A 9 2.38 -9.87 8.53
N TYR A 10 2.49 -11.01 9.23
CA TYR A 10 2.07 -11.14 10.62
C TYR A 10 3.18 -10.74 11.60
N ASP A 11 4.42 -11.16 11.34
CA ASP A 11 5.55 -10.92 12.23
C ASP A 11 6.24 -9.57 11.95
N TYR A 12 6.14 -9.08 10.72
CA TYR A 12 6.90 -7.92 10.26
C TYR A 12 5.96 -6.84 9.75
N ALA A 13 6.21 -5.60 10.20
CA ALA A 13 5.50 -4.42 9.70
C ALA A 13 6.22 -3.77 8.50
N THR A 14 7.53 -3.98 8.33
CA THR A 14 8.40 -3.30 7.33
C THR A 14 9.44 -4.27 6.76
N ASP A 15 10.53 -3.78 6.14
CA ASP A 15 11.66 -4.60 5.69
C ASP A 15 12.24 -5.43 6.85
N PHE A 16 12.62 -6.68 6.58
CA PHE A 16 13.10 -7.64 7.56
C PHE A 16 14.20 -8.55 6.99
N GLY A 17 14.83 -9.34 7.85
CA GLY A 17 15.91 -10.24 7.55
C GLY A 17 17.15 -9.52 7.02
N LEU A 18 17.85 -10.16 6.09
CA LEU A 18 19.06 -9.56 5.51
C LEU A 18 18.78 -8.25 4.75
N SER A 19 17.58 -8.12 4.18
CA SER A 19 17.13 -6.88 3.53
C SER A 19 16.89 -5.75 4.53
N GLY A 20 16.16 -6.04 5.62
CA GLY A 20 15.91 -5.08 6.71
C GLY A 20 17.21 -4.61 7.36
N PHE A 21 18.10 -5.55 7.67
CA PHE A 21 19.42 -5.23 8.20
C PHE A 21 20.24 -4.32 7.27
N ALA A 22 20.28 -4.63 5.97
CA ALA A 22 20.96 -3.78 4.98
C ALA A 22 20.34 -2.37 4.88
N GLY A 23 19.01 -2.26 4.98
CA GLY A 23 18.30 -0.98 5.06
C GLY A 23 18.69 -0.18 6.31
N ALA A 24 18.75 -0.84 7.47
CA ALA A 24 19.17 -0.23 8.73
C ALA A 24 20.61 0.32 8.70
N LEU A 25 21.52 -0.35 7.99
CA LEU A 25 22.88 0.16 7.74
C LEU A 25 22.87 1.37 6.81
N CYS A 26 22.07 1.34 5.74
CA CYS A 26 21.94 2.49 4.82
C CYS A 26 21.42 3.75 5.53
N ALA A 27 20.43 3.60 6.41
CA ALA A 27 19.89 4.71 7.20
C ALA A 27 20.93 5.32 8.16
N ARG A 28 22.00 4.57 8.46
CA ARG A 28 23.12 4.96 9.33
C ARG A 28 24.40 5.27 8.56
N ALA A 29 24.34 5.48 7.24
CA ALA A 29 25.52 5.70 6.41
C ALA A 29 26.37 6.94 6.77
N THR A 30 25.88 7.83 7.65
CA THR A 30 26.64 8.95 8.21
C THR A 30 27.55 8.55 9.37
N LEU A 31 27.34 7.36 9.95
CA LEU A 31 28.18 6.79 11.00
C LEU A 31 29.35 6.04 10.38
N ARG A 32 30.44 5.92 11.14
CA ARG A 32 31.52 4.98 10.79
C ARG A 32 31.00 3.57 11.04
N LEU A 33 30.88 2.78 9.97
CA LEU A 33 30.48 1.38 10.01
C LEU A 33 31.74 0.53 9.82
N ASP A 34 32.38 0.15 10.92
CA ASP A 34 33.43 -0.87 10.92
C ASP A 34 32.84 -2.24 11.30
N GLU A 35 33.62 -3.31 11.11
CA GLU A 35 33.13 -4.66 11.32
C GLU A 35 32.52 -4.89 12.72
N PRO A 36 33.16 -4.49 13.84
CA PRO A 36 32.58 -4.67 15.18
C PRO A 36 31.21 -3.97 15.33
N VAL A 37 31.08 -2.74 14.86
CA VAL A 37 29.82 -1.99 14.92
C VAL A 37 28.73 -2.69 14.11
N VAL A 38 29.05 -3.19 12.92
CA VAL A 38 28.08 -3.88 12.07
C VAL A 38 27.64 -5.21 12.69
N LEU A 39 28.55 -5.97 13.32
CA LEU A 39 28.21 -7.21 14.03
C LEU A 39 27.35 -6.95 15.29
N ASP A 40 27.62 -5.88 16.02
CA ASP A 40 26.78 -5.46 17.16
C ASP A 40 25.36 -5.08 16.68
N LEU A 41 25.25 -4.35 15.57
CA LEU A 41 23.97 -4.02 14.96
C LEU A 41 23.21 -5.27 14.46
N ALA A 42 23.92 -6.26 13.91
CA ALA A 42 23.31 -7.52 13.49
C ALA A 42 22.73 -8.27 14.70
N THR A 43 23.47 -8.29 15.81
CA THR A 43 23.01 -8.90 17.07
C THR A 43 21.77 -8.18 17.60
N SER A 44 21.79 -6.85 17.65
CA SER A 44 20.63 -6.05 18.07
C SER A 44 19.41 -6.30 17.19
N ALA A 45 19.58 -6.37 15.86
CA ALA A 45 18.48 -6.66 14.95
C ALA A 45 17.86 -8.04 15.22
N ALA A 46 18.68 -9.07 15.46
CA ALA A 46 18.20 -10.40 15.79
C ALA A 46 17.53 -10.51 17.17
N GLU A 47 17.83 -9.58 18.08
CA GLU A 47 17.17 -9.45 19.39
C GLU A 47 15.86 -8.66 19.33
N ASP A 48 15.74 -7.68 18.43
CA ASP A 48 14.53 -6.89 18.15
C ASP A 48 13.52 -7.66 17.25
N ASP A 49 13.39 -8.96 17.49
CA ASP A 49 12.48 -9.90 16.80
C ASP A 49 12.70 -10.10 15.28
N ASP A 50 13.84 -9.65 14.71
CA ASP A 50 14.21 -10.03 13.34
C ASP A 50 14.90 -11.40 13.29
N HIS A 51 14.12 -12.45 13.52
CA HIS A 51 14.59 -13.83 13.49
C HIS A 51 15.00 -14.29 12.07
N GLN A 52 14.60 -13.54 11.04
CA GLN A 52 14.84 -13.90 9.64
C GLN A 52 16.28 -13.63 9.19
N LEU A 53 17.00 -12.70 9.84
CA LEU A 53 18.38 -12.35 9.45
C LEU A 53 19.28 -13.59 9.44
N GLY A 54 19.24 -14.39 10.50
CA GLY A 54 20.01 -15.62 10.62
C GLY A 54 19.63 -16.72 9.62
N ALA A 55 18.35 -16.77 9.23
CA ALA A 55 17.85 -17.72 8.23
C ALA A 55 18.31 -17.33 6.82
N ASP A 56 18.22 -16.06 6.48
CA ASP A 56 18.64 -15.52 5.18
C ASP A 56 20.13 -15.72 4.92
N VAL A 57 20.95 -15.42 5.93
CA VAL A 57 22.40 -15.59 5.85
C VAL A 57 22.76 -17.06 5.62
N ARG A 58 22.12 -17.99 6.34
CA ARG A 58 22.32 -19.43 6.12
C ARG A 58 21.88 -19.88 4.73
N LEU A 59 20.75 -19.38 4.22
CA LEU A 59 20.30 -19.68 2.86
C LEU A 59 21.33 -19.28 1.79
N LEU A 60 22.07 -18.19 2.00
CA LEU A 60 23.17 -17.80 1.12
C LEU A 60 24.41 -18.67 1.33
N LEU A 61 24.79 -18.95 2.57
CA LEU A 61 25.97 -19.76 2.90
C LEU A 61 25.85 -21.20 2.40
N ASP A 62 24.67 -21.82 2.54
CA ASP A 62 24.37 -23.19 2.13
C ASP A 62 24.20 -23.33 0.60
N SER A 63 24.12 -22.21 -0.12
CA SER A 63 23.98 -22.19 -1.57
C SER A 63 25.32 -22.36 -2.30
N PRO A 64 25.32 -22.84 -3.56
CA PRO A 64 26.53 -22.94 -4.38
C PRO A 64 27.00 -21.59 -4.95
N LEU A 65 26.56 -20.47 -4.38
CA LEU A 65 26.92 -19.13 -4.85
C LEU A 65 28.42 -18.84 -4.57
N PRO A 66 29.17 -18.35 -5.56
CA PRO A 66 30.56 -17.94 -5.35
C PRO A 66 30.61 -16.66 -4.50
N ASP A 67 31.73 -16.46 -3.81
CA ASP A 67 31.94 -15.30 -2.92
C ASP A 67 31.75 -13.96 -3.63
N GLU A 68 32.18 -13.85 -4.90
CA GLU A 68 31.96 -12.68 -5.74
C GLU A 68 30.48 -12.30 -5.89
N VAL A 69 29.59 -13.29 -5.99
CA VAL A 69 28.14 -13.02 -6.10
C VAL A 69 27.61 -12.54 -4.75
N LEU A 70 28.03 -13.16 -3.64
CA LEU A 70 27.65 -12.74 -2.28
C LEU A 70 28.11 -11.30 -2.01
N HIS A 71 29.35 -10.99 -2.34
CA HIS A 71 29.95 -9.66 -2.22
C HIS A 71 29.18 -8.62 -3.05
N THR A 72 28.90 -8.94 -4.32
CA THR A 72 28.16 -8.05 -5.23
C THR A 72 26.77 -7.71 -4.70
N VAL A 73 25.99 -8.71 -4.27
CA VAL A 73 24.62 -8.45 -3.78
C VAL A 73 24.63 -7.75 -2.43
N TRP A 74 25.59 -8.06 -1.55
CA TRP A 74 25.76 -7.36 -0.27
C TRP A 74 26.06 -5.88 -0.48
N LEU A 75 27.08 -5.55 -1.28
CA LEU A 75 27.45 -4.16 -1.57
C LEU A 75 26.31 -3.36 -2.21
N ALA A 76 25.51 -4.01 -3.06
CA ALA A 76 24.33 -3.37 -3.62
C ALA A 76 23.25 -3.14 -2.56
N ALA A 77 22.98 -4.12 -1.69
CA ALA A 77 21.98 -4.00 -0.64
C ALA A 77 22.31 -2.88 0.36
N VAL A 78 23.59 -2.72 0.73
CA VAL A 78 24.05 -1.68 1.68
C VAL A 78 24.52 -0.38 1.02
N ARG A 79 24.28 -0.20 -0.29
CA ARG A 79 24.74 0.98 -1.04
C ARG A 79 26.25 1.28 -0.84
N ARG A 80 27.07 0.23 -0.69
CA ARG A 80 28.51 0.30 -0.42
C ARG A 80 28.90 1.06 0.86
N CYS A 81 27.99 1.24 1.83
CA CYS A 81 28.35 1.89 3.10
C CYS A 81 29.22 1.00 4.00
N PHE A 82 29.32 -0.29 3.71
CA PHE A 82 30.17 -1.25 4.41
C PHE A 82 30.63 -2.36 3.46
N ASP A 83 31.94 -2.61 3.41
CA ASP A 83 32.56 -3.71 2.63
C ASP A 83 33.37 -4.64 3.56
N PRO A 84 32.89 -5.86 3.84
CA PRO A 84 33.61 -6.83 4.66
C PRO A 84 35.02 -7.15 4.14
N ALA A 85 35.23 -7.09 2.83
CA ALA A 85 36.50 -7.44 2.21
C ALA A 85 37.58 -6.36 2.39
N GLU A 86 37.19 -5.08 2.55
CA GLU A 86 38.13 -3.97 2.77
C GLU A 86 38.62 -3.91 4.23
N GLU A 87 37.74 -4.18 5.19
CA GLU A 87 38.04 -4.10 6.64
C GLU A 87 39.18 -5.05 7.08
N GLY A 88 39.26 -6.25 6.49
CA GLY A 88 40.32 -7.21 6.81
C GLY A 88 41.74 -6.79 6.37
N THR A 89 41.87 -5.73 5.56
CA THR A 89 43.16 -5.27 5.03
C THR A 89 43.73 -4.05 5.75
N ALA A 90 42.89 -3.28 6.46
CA ALA A 90 43.26 -1.99 7.03
C ALA A 90 44.05 -2.08 8.36
N ASP A 91 43.97 -3.19 9.09
CA ASP A 91 44.58 -3.34 10.42
C ASP A 91 45.98 -4.01 10.41
N ARG A 92 46.55 -4.30 9.23
CA ARG A 92 47.92 -4.86 9.11
C ARG A 92 48.94 -3.79 8.72
N GLY A 93 49.20 -2.88 9.65
CA GLY A 93 50.34 -1.96 9.64
C GLY A 93 51.69 -2.61 9.96
N THR A 94 51.79 -3.94 10.03
CA THR A 94 53.04 -4.68 10.25
C THR A 94 53.46 -5.39 8.97
N ALA A 95 54.29 -4.69 8.20
CA ALA A 95 55.08 -5.25 7.12
C ALA A 95 56.13 -6.22 7.69
N ASP A 96 55.71 -7.43 8.07
CA ASP A 96 56.65 -8.54 8.27
C ASP A 96 56.14 -9.81 7.59
N GLN A 97 56.73 -10.05 6.42
CA GLN A 97 56.94 -11.30 5.70
C GLN A 97 55.86 -12.40 5.75
N GLY A 98 55.12 -12.50 4.65
CA GLY A 98 55.26 -13.71 3.81
C GLY A 98 54.11 -14.70 3.77
N ILE A 99 52.97 -14.45 4.41
CA ILE A 99 51.75 -15.24 4.20
C ILE A 99 50.60 -14.24 4.04
N ALA A 100 50.14 -14.09 2.79
CA ALA A 100 48.91 -13.37 2.48
C ALA A 100 47.71 -14.18 3.04
N GLU A 101 47.50 -14.11 4.36
CA GLU A 101 46.25 -14.54 4.94
C GLU A 101 45.18 -13.57 4.46
N HIS A 102 44.40 -14.08 3.52
CA HIS A 102 43.17 -13.57 2.94
C HIS A 102 42.40 -12.71 3.94
N GLY A 103 42.13 -11.45 3.57
CA GLY A 103 41.16 -10.62 4.30
C GLY A 103 39.84 -11.38 4.46
N THR A 104 39.03 -10.98 5.44
CA THR A 104 37.75 -11.63 5.73
C THR A 104 36.85 -11.53 4.50
N GLY A 105 36.78 -12.59 3.68
CA GLY A 105 35.89 -12.64 2.52
C GLY A 105 34.43 -12.47 2.97
N THR A 106 33.54 -12.06 2.06
CA THR A 106 32.13 -11.82 2.39
C THR A 106 31.48 -13.04 3.03
N ARG A 107 31.81 -14.25 2.53
CA ARG A 107 31.36 -15.51 3.13
C ARG A 107 31.82 -15.69 4.59
N ALA A 108 33.08 -15.40 4.90
CA ALA A 108 33.60 -15.52 6.27
C ALA A 108 32.94 -14.50 7.22
N TRP A 109 32.60 -13.32 6.73
CA TRP A 109 31.82 -12.35 7.51
C TRP A 109 30.37 -12.82 7.71
N LEU A 110 29.71 -13.32 6.67
CA LEU A 110 28.37 -13.91 6.77
C LEU A 110 28.34 -15.11 7.74
N GLU A 111 29.39 -15.92 7.81
CA GLU A 111 29.51 -17.00 8.80
C GLU A 111 29.46 -16.45 10.24
N ARG A 112 30.17 -15.34 10.53
CA ARG A 112 30.10 -14.67 11.85
C ARG A 112 28.71 -14.12 12.14
N VAL A 113 28.05 -13.51 11.15
CA VAL A 113 26.66 -13.06 11.30
C VAL A 113 25.74 -14.25 11.60
N ALA A 114 25.90 -15.39 10.93
CA ALA A 114 25.09 -16.58 11.19
C ALA A 114 25.32 -17.17 12.58
N GLU A 115 26.54 -17.08 13.12
CA GLU A 115 26.88 -17.50 14.48
C GLU A 115 26.22 -16.61 15.53
N LEU A 116 26.25 -15.29 15.33
CA LEU A 116 25.63 -14.31 16.24
C LEU A 116 24.10 -14.31 16.13
N CYS A 117 23.57 -14.60 14.95
CA CYS A 117 22.15 -14.60 14.64
C CYS A 117 21.69 -16.04 14.31
N PRO A 118 21.50 -16.92 15.31
CA PRO A 118 20.93 -18.24 15.07
C PRO A 118 19.49 -18.10 14.54
N PRO A 119 19.02 -19.03 13.70
CA PRO A 119 17.66 -18.96 13.16
C PRO A 119 16.72 -19.31 14.31
N ARG A 120 15.78 -18.42 14.62
CA ARG A 120 14.79 -18.63 15.67
C ARG A 120 13.42 -18.75 15.04
N ALA A 121 12.63 -19.69 15.51
CA ALA A 121 11.20 -19.67 15.22
C ALA A 121 10.57 -18.61 16.14
N PRO A 122 9.65 -17.77 15.63
CA PRO A 122 8.89 -16.87 16.47
C PRO A 122 8.20 -17.64 17.60
N GLU A 123 8.25 -17.13 18.83
CA GLU A 123 7.49 -17.69 19.94
C GLU A 123 6.00 -17.37 19.73
N ARG A 124 5.18 -18.40 19.49
CA ARG A 124 3.74 -18.25 19.19
C ARG A 124 2.88 -19.11 20.10
N ASP A 125 1.68 -18.64 20.37
CA ASP A 125 0.66 -19.48 21.00
C ASP A 125 0.29 -20.66 20.06
N PRO A 126 0.00 -21.88 20.57
CA PRO A 126 -0.34 -23.02 19.73
C PRO A 126 -1.54 -22.82 18.80
N TYR A 127 -2.49 -21.97 19.17
CA TYR A 127 -3.65 -21.63 18.33
C TYR A 127 -3.23 -20.74 17.16
N GLU A 128 -2.45 -19.71 17.45
CA GLU A 128 -1.89 -18.78 16.47
C GLU A 128 -0.97 -19.49 15.47
N ALA A 129 -0.08 -20.34 15.96
CA ALA A 129 0.80 -21.15 15.12
C ALA A 129 0.01 -22.02 14.14
N ARG A 130 -1.08 -22.66 14.59
CA ARG A 130 -1.95 -23.47 13.73
C ARG A 130 -2.66 -22.62 12.67
N SER A 131 -3.21 -21.48 13.07
CA SER A 131 -3.89 -20.56 12.16
C SER A 131 -2.96 -20.04 11.06
N LEU A 132 -1.71 -19.69 11.42
CA LEU A 132 -0.73 -19.23 10.45
C LEU A 132 -0.24 -20.34 9.55
N ASP A 133 -0.02 -21.55 10.08
CA ASP A 133 0.35 -22.73 9.29
C ASP A 133 -0.69 -23.06 8.20
N GLU A 134 -1.98 -22.92 8.52
CA GLU A 134 -3.07 -23.06 7.55
C GLU A 134 -3.09 -21.94 6.50
N ALA A 135 -2.65 -20.73 6.88
CA ALA A 135 -2.59 -19.56 6.01
C ALA A 135 -1.31 -19.47 5.16
N ARG A 136 -0.32 -20.34 5.38
CA ARG A 136 0.97 -20.29 4.68
C ARG A 136 0.79 -20.47 3.17
N PRO A 137 1.30 -19.55 2.34
CA PRO A 137 1.18 -19.70 0.90
C PRO A 137 2.01 -20.88 0.40
N VAL A 138 1.39 -21.72 -0.43
CA VAL A 138 2.06 -22.82 -1.12
C VAL A 138 2.39 -22.34 -2.53
N VAL A 139 3.65 -21.98 -2.75
CA VAL A 139 4.09 -21.42 -4.03
C VAL A 139 4.99 -22.41 -4.77
N PRO A 140 4.71 -22.72 -6.05
CA PRO A 140 5.63 -23.47 -6.89
C PRO A 140 6.96 -22.71 -7.08
N GLU A 141 8.04 -23.25 -6.53
CA GLU A 141 9.34 -22.55 -6.50
C GLU A 141 9.85 -22.17 -7.90
N GLY A 142 9.63 -23.03 -8.90
CA GLY A 142 10.04 -22.75 -10.27
C GLY A 142 9.29 -21.59 -10.91
N GLU A 143 8.00 -21.45 -10.61
CA GLU A 143 7.17 -20.33 -11.08
C GLU A 143 7.60 -19.02 -10.40
N LEU A 144 7.84 -19.07 -9.08
CA LEU A 144 8.33 -17.92 -8.32
C LEU A 144 9.69 -17.45 -8.84
N ARG A 145 10.65 -18.36 -9.06
CA ARG A 145 11.95 -18.03 -9.66
C ARG A 145 11.82 -17.36 -11.02
N THR A 146 10.91 -17.86 -11.84
CA THR A 146 10.65 -17.31 -13.18
C THR A 146 10.08 -15.90 -13.08
N ALA A 147 9.09 -15.70 -12.22
CA ALA A 147 8.45 -14.40 -12.04
C ALA A 147 9.43 -13.35 -11.46
N VAL A 148 10.19 -13.70 -10.41
CA VAL A 148 11.18 -12.79 -9.82
C VAL A 148 12.31 -12.48 -10.81
N ALA A 149 12.80 -13.48 -11.55
CA ALA A 149 13.81 -13.25 -12.57
C ALA A 149 13.32 -12.33 -13.70
N ALA A 150 12.05 -12.45 -14.12
CA ALA A 150 11.47 -11.58 -15.12
C ALA A 150 11.43 -10.11 -14.67
N GLU A 151 11.10 -9.84 -13.40
CA GLU A 151 11.13 -8.46 -12.88
C GLU A 151 12.55 -7.91 -12.76
N ILE A 152 13.54 -8.74 -12.37
CA ILE A 152 14.96 -8.33 -12.37
C ILE A 152 15.43 -7.99 -13.79
N GLU A 153 15.09 -8.82 -14.78
CA GLU A 153 15.44 -8.59 -16.18
C GLU A 153 14.75 -7.34 -16.75
N SER A 154 13.49 -7.09 -16.39
CA SER A 154 12.76 -5.87 -16.73
C SER A 154 13.44 -4.61 -16.16
N ALA A 155 13.93 -4.69 -14.92
CA ALA A 155 14.62 -3.59 -14.24
C ALA A 155 16.11 -3.46 -14.60
N ALA A 156 16.66 -4.36 -15.43
CA ALA A 156 18.10 -4.48 -15.65
C ALA A 156 18.78 -3.18 -16.08
N ALA A 157 18.22 -2.47 -17.06
CA ALA A 157 18.77 -1.20 -17.54
C ALA A 157 18.81 -0.11 -16.45
N GLY A 158 17.79 -0.07 -15.59
CA GLY A 158 17.74 0.84 -14.46
C GLY A 158 18.77 0.49 -13.38
N LEU A 159 18.91 -0.80 -13.07
CA LEU A 159 19.90 -1.32 -12.14
C LEU A 159 21.33 -1.04 -12.64
N GLU A 160 21.66 -1.37 -13.88
CA GLU A 160 22.99 -1.16 -14.46
C GLU A 160 23.37 0.32 -14.54
N LEU A 161 22.39 1.21 -14.73
CA LEU A 161 22.62 2.65 -14.78
C LEU A 161 22.83 3.28 -13.40
N ARG A 162 22.10 2.82 -12.37
CA ARG A 162 22.01 3.50 -11.06
C ARG A 162 22.82 2.82 -9.96
N VAL A 163 22.98 1.51 -10.01
CA VAL A 163 23.68 0.74 -8.97
C VAL A 163 25.18 0.84 -9.21
N ALA A 164 25.92 1.37 -8.24
CA ALA A 164 27.36 1.58 -8.34
C ALA A 164 28.20 0.30 -8.19
N VAL A 165 27.58 -0.88 -8.28
CA VAL A 165 28.19 -2.20 -8.13
C VAL A 165 28.04 -2.95 -9.46
N PRO A 166 29.14 -3.15 -10.21
CA PRO A 166 29.10 -3.86 -11.50
C PRO A 166 28.57 -5.29 -11.33
N GLY A 167 27.86 -5.80 -12.34
CA GLY A 167 27.40 -7.19 -12.34
C GLY A 167 26.23 -7.49 -11.40
N ILE A 168 25.53 -6.47 -10.88
CA ILE A 168 24.40 -6.67 -9.96
C ILE A 168 23.26 -7.52 -10.57
N VAL A 169 22.90 -7.29 -11.83
CA VAL A 169 21.82 -8.04 -12.50
C VAL A 169 22.13 -9.56 -12.56
N PRO A 170 23.28 -10.00 -13.12
CA PRO A 170 23.62 -11.42 -13.13
C PRO A 170 23.81 -12.00 -11.71
N ALA A 171 24.27 -11.20 -10.74
CA ALA A 171 24.39 -11.64 -9.35
C ALA A 171 23.02 -11.93 -8.70
N LEU A 172 22.05 -11.01 -8.80
CA LEU A 172 20.67 -11.20 -8.31
C LEU A 172 19.99 -12.39 -8.99
N LEU A 173 20.12 -12.53 -10.31
CA LEU A 173 19.58 -13.68 -11.04
C LEU A 173 20.17 -15.00 -10.55
N ARG A 174 21.46 -15.04 -10.18
CA ARG A 174 22.07 -16.23 -9.60
C ARG A 174 21.52 -16.53 -8.21
N VAL A 175 21.30 -15.52 -7.36
CA VAL A 175 20.66 -15.72 -6.04
C VAL A 175 19.29 -16.37 -6.22
N VAL A 176 18.43 -15.81 -7.06
CA VAL A 176 17.08 -16.34 -7.34
C VAL A 176 17.14 -17.78 -7.85
N ARG A 177 18.06 -18.07 -8.78
CA ARG A 177 18.14 -19.39 -9.44
C ARG A 177 18.80 -20.46 -8.56
N GLN A 178 19.77 -20.09 -7.71
CA GLN A 178 20.68 -21.03 -7.04
C GLN A 178 20.50 -21.09 -5.52
N SER A 179 19.91 -20.09 -4.87
CA SER A 179 19.62 -20.08 -3.44
C SER A 179 18.10 -20.15 -3.21
N ASP A 180 17.41 -19.01 -3.22
CA ASP A 180 15.97 -18.91 -2.97
C ASP A 180 15.36 -17.68 -3.67
N ALA A 181 14.16 -17.85 -4.24
CA ALA A 181 13.51 -16.79 -4.98
C ALA A 181 12.95 -15.67 -4.09
N ASP A 182 12.51 -15.97 -2.88
CA ASP A 182 11.99 -14.97 -1.93
C ASP A 182 13.13 -14.09 -1.41
N LEU A 183 14.24 -14.71 -0.96
CA LEU A 183 15.43 -13.94 -0.59
C LEU A 183 15.98 -13.13 -1.77
N GLY A 184 16.01 -13.71 -2.97
CA GLY A 184 16.40 -13.00 -4.19
C GLY A 184 15.48 -11.81 -4.51
N PHE A 185 14.17 -11.95 -4.28
CA PHE A 185 13.20 -10.86 -4.43
C PHE A 185 13.43 -9.74 -3.41
N ARG A 186 13.63 -10.06 -2.13
CA ARG A 186 13.93 -9.05 -1.10
C ARG A 186 15.24 -8.31 -1.36
N LEU A 187 16.31 -9.01 -1.78
CA LEU A 187 17.58 -8.37 -2.16
C LEU A 187 17.44 -7.49 -3.41
N PHE A 188 16.61 -7.90 -4.37
CA PHE A 188 16.27 -7.08 -5.53
C PHE A 188 15.54 -5.79 -5.12
N LEU A 189 14.49 -5.89 -4.30
CA LEU A 189 13.78 -4.72 -3.76
C LEU A 189 14.74 -3.80 -2.99
N ARG A 190 15.60 -4.35 -2.14
CA ARG A 190 16.59 -3.56 -1.38
C ARG A 190 17.54 -2.79 -2.28
N ALA A 191 18.01 -3.40 -3.36
CA ALA A 191 18.85 -2.72 -4.35
C ALA A 191 18.11 -1.58 -5.07
N LEU A 192 16.83 -1.80 -5.43
CA LEU A 192 15.99 -0.74 -6.01
C LEU A 192 15.83 0.44 -5.04
N LYS A 193 15.50 0.16 -3.78
CA LYS A 193 15.31 1.18 -2.72
C LYS A 193 16.62 1.92 -2.41
N ALA A 194 17.71 1.19 -2.18
CA ALA A 194 19.02 1.74 -1.81
C ALA A 194 19.60 2.73 -2.84
N TYR A 195 19.32 2.50 -4.13
CA TYR A 195 19.79 3.36 -5.23
C TYR A 195 18.67 4.21 -5.87
N SER A 196 17.48 4.21 -5.27
CA SER A 196 16.28 4.89 -5.78
C SER A 196 16.09 4.64 -7.28
N VAL A 197 16.20 3.36 -7.68
CA VAL A 197 16.03 2.94 -9.07
C VAL A 197 14.56 3.14 -9.44
N PRO A 198 14.25 4.00 -10.42
CA PRO A 198 12.87 4.31 -10.71
C PRO A 198 12.12 3.11 -11.31
N VAL A 199 10.95 2.78 -10.76
CA VAL A 199 10.02 1.78 -11.30
C VAL A 199 8.75 2.46 -11.78
N ASP A 200 8.13 2.00 -12.86
CA ASP A 200 6.80 2.50 -13.26
C ASP A 200 5.67 1.87 -12.42
N ALA A 201 4.48 2.48 -12.50
CA ALA A 201 3.30 2.00 -11.77
C ALA A 201 2.95 0.54 -12.09
N ASP A 202 3.07 0.11 -13.35
CA ASP A 202 2.73 -1.25 -13.75
C ASP A 202 3.71 -2.28 -13.16
N THR A 203 4.99 -1.93 -13.10
CA THR A 203 6.03 -2.73 -12.45
C THR A 203 5.81 -2.77 -10.95
N TYR A 204 5.50 -1.63 -10.34
CA TYR A 204 5.15 -1.57 -8.92
C TYR A 204 3.98 -2.49 -8.54
N GLU A 205 2.89 -2.50 -9.32
CA GLU A 205 1.77 -3.43 -9.12
C GLU A 205 2.20 -4.90 -9.21
N ARG A 206 3.07 -5.26 -10.17
CA ARG A 206 3.60 -6.62 -10.27
C ARG A 206 4.48 -6.99 -9.07
N LEU A 207 5.26 -6.04 -8.54
CA LEU A 207 6.05 -6.24 -7.31
C LEU A 207 5.14 -6.45 -6.09
N LEU A 208 4.06 -5.67 -5.96
CA LEU A 208 3.06 -5.87 -4.90
C LEU A 208 2.42 -7.25 -5.01
N ALA A 209 2.01 -7.66 -6.21
CA ALA A 209 1.43 -8.98 -6.44
C ALA A 209 2.41 -10.12 -6.09
N LEU A 210 3.71 -9.94 -6.33
CA LEU A 210 4.73 -10.89 -5.87
C LEU A 210 4.86 -10.92 -4.35
N GLY A 211 4.85 -9.75 -3.69
CA GLY A 211 4.86 -9.64 -2.23
C GLY A 211 3.64 -10.30 -1.59
N ASP A 212 2.44 -10.03 -2.11
CA ASP A 212 1.18 -10.63 -1.62
C ASP A 212 1.21 -12.16 -1.77
N ARG A 213 1.75 -12.70 -2.88
CA ARG A 213 1.96 -14.15 -3.07
C ARG A 213 2.93 -14.78 -2.08
N LEU A 214 3.87 -13.99 -1.56
CA LEU A 214 4.84 -14.38 -0.54
C LEU A 214 4.36 -14.04 0.88
N ALA A 215 3.15 -13.50 1.04
CA ALA A 215 2.63 -12.96 2.29
C ALA A 215 3.59 -11.96 2.96
N HIS A 216 4.26 -11.11 2.16
CA HIS A 216 5.07 -10.00 2.68
C HIS A 216 4.18 -8.89 3.24
N PRO A 217 4.60 -8.16 4.28
CA PRO A 217 3.97 -6.90 4.60
C PRO A 217 4.12 -5.93 3.43
N ARG A 218 3.05 -5.22 3.07
CA ARG A 218 3.06 -4.30 1.91
C ARG A 218 4.17 -3.25 2.00
N ALA A 219 4.46 -2.76 3.19
CA ALA A 219 5.56 -1.82 3.46
C ALA A 219 6.94 -2.38 3.05
N ALA A 220 7.18 -3.69 3.19
CA ALA A 220 8.44 -4.30 2.74
C ALA A 220 8.63 -4.21 1.21
N VAL A 221 7.54 -4.08 0.45
CA VAL A 221 7.61 -3.84 -1.01
C VAL A 221 7.61 -2.35 -1.33
N HIS A 222 6.71 -1.59 -0.71
CA HIS A 222 6.39 -0.21 -1.07
C HIS A 222 7.36 0.83 -0.50
N ASP A 223 7.71 0.72 0.78
CA ASP A 223 8.40 1.80 1.47
C ASP A 223 9.78 2.05 0.85
N GLU A 224 10.14 3.32 0.69
CA GLU A 224 11.39 3.81 0.05
C GLU A 224 11.54 3.48 -1.45
N LEU A 225 10.54 2.85 -2.07
CA LEU A 225 10.61 2.53 -3.49
C LEU A 225 10.35 3.79 -4.34
N ALA A 226 11.25 4.06 -5.29
CA ALA A 226 11.14 5.21 -6.19
C ALA A 226 10.15 4.91 -7.34
N VAL A 227 8.85 5.06 -7.07
CA VAL A 227 7.81 4.82 -8.09
C VAL A 227 7.57 6.07 -8.94
N ARG A 228 7.58 5.89 -10.26
CA ARG A 228 7.09 6.85 -11.24
C ARG A 228 5.61 6.63 -11.43
N TRP A 229 4.84 7.35 -10.63
CA TRP A 229 3.40 7.33 -10.72
C TRP A 229 2.89 7.93 -12.03
N ARG A 230 1.70 7.49 -12.43
CA ARG A 230 0.97 8.14 -13.51
C ARG A 230 0.54 9.53 -13.02
N PRO A 231 0.34 10.52 -13.91
CA PRO A 231 -0.21 11.80 -13.51
C PRO A 231 -1.52 11.63 -12.77
N LEU A 232 -1.76 12.46 -11.76
CA LEU A 232 -3.02 12.50 -11.04
C LEU A 232 -4.17 12.82 -12.01
N ASP A 233 -5.13 11.91 -12.09
CA ASP A 233 -6.35 12.08 -12.88
C ASP A 233 -7.56 11.88 -11.96
N PRO A 234 -8.16 12.98 -11.44
CA PRO A 234 -9.36 12.90 -10.64
C PRO A 234 -10.59 12.56 -11.49
N GLY A 235 -10.47 12.15 -12.75
CA GLY A 235 -11.51 11.51 -13.56
C GLY A 235 -11.44 9.98 -13.57
N LEU A 236 -10.33 9.39 -13.11
CA LEU A 236 -10.18 7.95 -12.93
C LEU A 236 -10.97 7.52 -11.67
N ARG A 237 -11.77 6.44 -11.78
CA ARG A 237 -12.70 6.00 -10.72
C ARG A 237 -12.48 4.54 -10.28
N ASP A 238 -11.34 3.95 -10.66
CA ASP A 238 -11.00 2.53 -10.48
C ASP A 238 -10.36 2.22 -9.11
N PHE A 239 -10.95 2.75 -8.04
CA PHE A 239 -10.46 2.52 -6.67
C PHE A 239 -10.88 1.13 -6.18
N ALA A 240 -9.90 0.31 -5.80
CA ALA A 240 -10.10 -1.09 -5.42
C ALA A 240 -10.97 -1.27 -4.15
N SER A 241 -10.97 -0.29 -3.25
CA SER A 241 -11.80 -0.32 -2.03
C SER A 241 -13.30 -0.11 -2.30
N GLY A 242 -13.68 0.18 -3.55
CA GLY A 242 -15.06 0.48 -3.91
C GLY A 242 -15.62 1.77 -3.27
N ARG A 243 -14.84 2.51 -2.48
CA ARG A 243 -15.26 3.78 -1.88
C ARG A 243 -14.16 4.81 -2.07
N PHE A 244 -14.53 5.98 -2.52
CA PHE A 244 -13.63 7.12 -2.71
C PHE A 244 -14.43 8.43 -2.67
N GLY A 245 -13.72 9.55 -2.56
CA GLY A 245 -14.33 10.88 -2.50
C GLY A 245 -15.24 11.08 -1.28
N LEU A 246 -16.26 11.92 -1.41
CA LEU A 246 -17.18 12.24 -0.31
C LEU A 246 -17.90 11.02 0.30
N PRO A 247 -18.34 10.02 -0.48
CA PRO A 247 -18.89 8.77 0.06
C PRO A 247 -17.96 8.02 1.03
N MET A 248 -16.64 8.01 0.76
CA MET A 248 -15.66 7.38 1.66
C MET A 248 -15.52 8.19 2.96
N LEU A 249 -15.47 9.52 2.86
CA LEU A 249 -15.43 10.40 4.03
C LEU A 249 -16.68 10.27 4.89
N ALA A 250 -17.87 10.18 4.27
CA ALA A 250 -19.11 9.94 4.98
C ALA A 250 -19.13 8.58 5.68
N ALA A 251 -18.56 7.54 5.06
CA ALA A 251 -18.44 6.22 5.68
C ALA A 251 -17.49 6.21 6.88
N ALA A 252 -16.34 6.90 6.80
CA ALA A 252 -15.39 6.98 7.91
C ALA A 252 -15.93 7.76 9.12
N LEU A 253 -16.97 8.56 8.91
CA LEU A 253 -17.65 9.37 9.92
C LEU A 253 -19.05 8.83 10.24
N HIS A 254 -19.31 7.56 9.91
CA HIS A 254 -20.63 6.97 10.08
C HIS A 254 -21.04 6.83 11.55
N GLY A 255 -22.25 7.30 11.89
CA GLY A 255 -22.80 7.20 13.25
C GLY A 255 -22.11 8.10 14.29
N SER A 256 -22.21 7.73 15.57
CA SER A 256 -21.51 8.38 16.69
C SER A 256 -20.14 7.76 16.97
N GLU A 257 -19.89 6.55 16.46
CA GLU A 257 -18.63 5.85 16.59
C GLU A 257 -17.69 6.31 15.48
N ARG A 258 -16.81 7.28 15.78
CA ARG A 258 -15.64 7.53 14.92
C ARG A 258 -14.85 6.21 14.89
N THR A 259 -14.82 5.50 13.76
CA THR A 259 -14.18 4.17 13.63
C THR A 259 -12.72 4.18 14.09
N TYR A 260 -12.11 5.37 14.11
CA TYR A 260 -10.81 5.66 14.67
C TYR A 260 -10.96 6.87 15.59
N GLY A 261 -10.35 6.90 16.77
CA GLY A 261 -10.26 8.13 17.54
C GLY A 261 -9.59 9.25 16.73
N GLY A 262 -9.88 10.51 17.08
CA GLY A 262 -9.26 11.67 16.45
C GLY A 262 -10.22 12.80 16.10
N SER A 263 -9.67 13.94 15.68
CA SER A 263 -10.41 15.12 15.21
C SER A 263 -10.96 14.92 13.79
N PRO A 264 -12.00 15.66 13.37
CA PRO A 264 -12.48 15.64 11.98
C PRO A 264 -11.37 15.86 10.94
N ARG A 265 -10.41 16.75 11.24
CA ARG A 265 -9.26 17.02 10.38
C ARG A 265 -8.37 15.79 10.20
N GLU A 266 -8.12 15.03 11.26
CA GLU A 266 -7.33 13.79 11.19
C GLU A 266 -8.03 12.70 10.38
N HIS A 267 -9.37 12.66 10.39
CA HIS A 267 -10.12 11.76 9.49
C HIS A 267 -10.00 12.17 8.03
N ILE A 268 -10.09 13.48 7.72
CA ILE A 268 -9.88 13.97 6.36
C ILE A 268 -8.45 13.63 5.91
N GLN A 269 -7.45 13.90 6.76
CA GLN A 269 -6.05 13.61 6.45
C GLN A 269 -5.87 12.11 6.14
N ARG A 270 -6.39 11.22 6.98
CA ARG A 270 -6.29 9.77 6.76
C ARG A 270 -6.94 9.28 5.46
N ILE A 271 -7.95 9.98 4.96
CA ILE A 271 -8.59 9.64 3.68
C ILE A 271 -7.84 10.26 2.51
N ALA A 272 -7.31 11.48 2.69
CA ALA A 272 -6.49 12.15 1.71
C ALA A 272 -5.16 11.41 1.50
N ASP A 273 -4.59 10.87 2.58
CA ASP A 273 -3.41 10.01 2.57
C ASP A 273 -3.76 8.69 1.86
N ASP A 274 -3.19 8.49 0.68
CA ASP A 274 -3.40 7.26 -0.08
C ASP A 274 -2.79 6.05 0.65
N GLY A 275 -3.51 4.93 0.64
CA GLY A 275 -2.91 3.64 0.99
C GLY A 275 -1.85 3.21 -0.03
N PRO A 276 -0.99 2.22 0.33
CA PRO A 276 -0.04 1.65 -0.63
C PRO A 276 -0.78 1.10 -1.86
N GLY A 277 -0.16 1.16 -3.03
CA GLY A 277 -0.80 0.71 -4.28
C GLY A 277 -1.34 1.84 -5.17
N ARG A 278 -1.19 3.11 -4.81
CA ARG A 278 -1.84 4.21 -5.53
C ARG A 278 -0.91 5.39 -5.77
N THR A 279 -1.25 6.17 -6.78
CA THR A 279 -0.60 7.45 -7.05
C THR A 279 -0.81 8.36 -5.85
N PRO A 280 0.25 8.86 -5.20
CA PRO A 280 0.13 9.82 -4.11
C PRO A 280 -0.67 11.05 -4.55
N GLY A 281 -1.64 11.45 -3.73
CA GLY A 281 -2.65 12.45 -3.98
C GLY A 281 -3.93 11.94 -4.67
N ALA A 282 -4.08 10.66 -5.05
CA ALA A 282 -5.22 10.22 -5.86
C ALA A 282 -6.57 10.35 -5.13
N TYR A 283 -6.64 9.92 -3.88
CA TYR A 283 -7.85 10.09 -3.05
C TYR A 283 -8.11 11.55 -2.74
N ALA A 284 -7.06 12.33 -2.42
CA ALA A 284 -7.18 13.76 -2.19
C ALA A 284 -7.70 14.51 -3.43
N ALA A 285 -7.23 14.15 -4.63
CA ALA A 285 -7.65 14.78 -5.88
C ALA A 285 -9.13 14.52 -6.19
N VAL A 286 -9.61 13.27 -6.01
CA VAL A 286 -11.01 12.92 -6.23
C VAL A 286 -11.92 13.50 -5.14
N LEU A 287 -11.48 13.52 -3.89
CA LEU A 287 -12.21 14.16 -2.80
C LEU A 287 -12.32 15.68 -3.04
N LEU A 288 -11.26 16.33 -3.50
CA LEU A 288 -11.27 17.74 -3.86
C LEU A 288 -12.21 18.03 -5.03
N ASP A 289 -12.21 17.19 -6.08
CA ASP A 289 -13.15 17.30 -7.22
C ASP A 289 -14.61 17.24 -6.74
N ASP A 290 -14.97 16.26 -5.91
CA ASP A 290 -16.31 16.13 -5.32
C ASP A 290 -16.70 17.36 -4.49
N VAL A 291 -15.78 17.84 -3.65
CA VAL A 291 -15.99 18.99 -2.75
C VAL A 291 -16.24 20.25 -3.56
N TRP A 292 -15.39 20.53 -4.55
CA TRP A 292 -15.52 21.70 -5.41
C TRP A 292 -16.80 21.69 -6.22
N ARG A 293 -17.22 20.53 -6.75
CA ARG A 293 -18.52 20.40 -7.42
C ARG A 293 -19.68 20.83 -6.53
N LEU A 294 -19.69 20.43 -5.27
CA LEU A 294 -20.75 20.83 -4.32
C LEU A 294 -20.62 22.30 -3.91
N LEU A 295 -19.40 22.79 -3.65
CA LEU A 295 -19.17 24.20 -3.31
C LEU A 295 -19.57 25.14 -4.44
N ASP A 296 -19.29 24.79 -5.69
CA ASP A 296 -19.64 25.59 -6.87
C ASP A 296 -21.10 25.40 -7.32
N SER A 297 -21.82 24.44 -6.73
CA SER A 297 -23.21 24.17 -7.06
C SER A 297 -24.17 25.24 -6.54
N ALA A 298 -25.32 25.35 -7.20
CA ALA A 298 -26.45 26.15 -6.75
C ALA A 298 -27.26 25.52 -5.60
N LEU A 299 -26.82 24.38 -5.04
CA LEU A 299 -27.49 23.76 -3.91
C LEU A 299 -27.44 24.67 -2.69
N SER A 300 -28.57 24.75 -1.97
CA SER A 300 -28.61 25.51 -0.72
C SER A 300 -27.73 24.86 0.33
N GLU A 301 -27.25 25.67 1.27
CA GLU A 301 -26.53 25.20 2.45
C GLU A 301 -27.30 24.13 3.23
N GLN A 302 -28.62 24.31 3.37
CA GLN A 302 -29.49 23.32 4.00
C GLN A 302 -29.52 21.99 3.22
N ALA A 303 -29.51 22.04 1.89
CA ALA A 303 -29.48 20.83 1.06
C ALA A 303 -28.14 20.09 1.23
N ILE A 304 -27.01 20.81 1.19
CA ILE A 304 -25.67 20.22 1.41
C ILE A 304 -25.57 19.62 2.81
N GLY A 305 -26.03 20.34 3.84
CA GLY A 305 -26.03 19.85 5.23
C GLY A 305 -26.96 18.65 5.45
N LEU A 306 -28.09 18.58 4.75
CA LEU A 306 -28.97 17.40 4.75
C LEU A 306 -28.29 16.21 4.08
N LEU A 307 -27.74 16.40 2.88
CA LEU A 307 -27.04 15.37 2.12
C LEU A 307 -25.90 14.74 2.92
N TRP A 308 -25.06 15.59 3.52
CA TRP A 308 -23.94 15.16 4.34
C TRP A 308 -24.38 14.33 5.55
N ARG A 309 -25.33 14.85 6.34
CA ARG A 309 -25.85 14.14 7.52
C ARG A 309 -26.51 12.81 7.16
N THR A 310 -27.23 12.74 6.04
CA THR A 310 -27.82 11.48 5.58
C THR A 310 -26.73 10.51 5.11
N ALA A 311 -25.76 10.93 4.31
CA ALA A 311 -24.69 10.05 3.82
C ALA A 311 -23.81 9.50 4.96
N ALA A 312 -23.58 10.29 6.01
CA ALA A 312 -22.89 9.86 7.23
C ALA A 312 -23.78 9.03 8.18
N GLY A 313 -25.06 8.83 7.88
CA GLY A 313 -25.99 8.10 8.77
C GLY A 313 -26.28 8.82 10.09
N ARG A 314 -26.09 10.15 10.15
CA ARG A 314 -26.15 10.96 11.38
C ARG A 314 -27.44 11.77 11.54
N LEU A 315 -28.45 11.56 10.69
CA LEU A 315 -29.71 12.33 10.72
C LEU A 315 -30.41 12.33 12.09
N ASN A 316 -30.23 11.26 12.89
CA ASN A 316 -30.90 11.07 14.18
C ASN A 316 -29.96 11.20 15.40
N VAL A 317 -28.71 11.66 15.21
CA VAL A 317 -27.78 11.88 16.32
C VAL A 317 -28.13 13.22 16.96
N LEU A 318 -28.65 13.17 18.19
CA LEU A 318 -29.18 14.32 18.93
C LEU A 318 -28.15 15.06 19.78
N ASP A 319 -26.93 14.51 19.93
CA ASP A 319 -25.88 15.12 20.75
C ASP A 319 -25.17 16.27 20.02
N GLU A 320 -25.16 17.44 20.67
CA GLU A 320 -24.60 18.72 20.25
C GLU A 320 -23.05 18.78 20.26
N ASP A 321 -22.34 17.65 20.19
CA ASP A 321 -20.88 17.66 20.23
C ASP A 321 -20.24 17.78 18.83
N GLU A 322 -19.61 18.95 18.63
CA GLU A 322 -18.48 19.31 17.76
C GLU A 322 -18.64 19.21 16.23
N PHE A 323 -19.64 18.50 15.70
CA PHE A 323 -19.87 18.34 14.25
C PHE A 323 -21.06 19.16 13.73
N ASP A 324 -21.23 20.37 14.27
CA ASP A 324 -22.28 21.34 13.91
C ASP A 324 -21.76 22.41 12.94
N THR A 325 -20.72 22.07 12.16
CA THR A 325 -20.18 22.96 11.13
C THR A 325 -21.17 23.02 9.96
N ASP A 326 -21.49 24.23 9.51
CA ASP A 326 -22.28 24.47 8.32
C ASP A 326 -21.74 23.65 7.13
N GLY A 327 -22.63 23.08 6.33
CA GLY A 327 -22.25 22.08 5.32
C GLY A 327 -21.21 22.60 4.32
N ARG A 328 -21.22 23.90 4.01
CA ARG A 328 -20.24 24.55 3.14
C ARG A 328 -18.91 24.82 3.85
N ASP A 329 -18.94 25.25 5.11
CA ASP A 329 -17.74 25.45 5.93
C ASP A 329 -17.00 24.12 6.15
N TRP A 330 -17.74 23.03 6.33
CA TRP A 330 -17.17 21.68 6.41
C TRP A 330 -16.47 21.30 5.10
N LEU A 331 -17.13 21.49 3.96
CA LEU A 331 -16.55 21.21 2.65
C LEU A 331 -15.29 22.08 2.39
N ASP A 332 -15.27 23.33 2.85
CA ASP A 332 -14.09 24.19 2.75
C ASP A 332 -12.91 23.64 3.57
N GLN A 333 -13.15 23.13 4.78
CA GLN A 333 -12.11 22.46 5.57
C GLN A 333 -11.56 21.23 4.85
N VAL A 334 -12.43 20.42 4.23
CA VAL A 334 -12.00 19.26 3.43
C VAL A 334 -11.14 19.71 2.25
N SER A 335 -11.57 20.76 1.54
CA SER A 335 -10.82 21.37 0.43
C SER A 335 -9.41 21.79 0.87
N GLN A 336 -9.29 22.51 1.99
CA GLN A 336 -8.00 22.98 2.52
C GLN A 336 -7.04 21.83 2.84
N VAL A 337 -7.53 20.75 3.46
CA VAL A 337 -6.71 19.57 3.78
C VAL A 337 -6.25 18.87 2.50
N CYS A 338 -7.15 18.65 1.54
CA CYS A 338 -6.81 18.01 0.27
C CYS A 338 -5.78 18.84 -0.51
N HIS A 339 -5.94 20.16 -0.57
CA HIS A 339 -4.97 21.06 -1.19
C HIS A 339 -3.60 21.00 -0.55
N ALA A 340 -3.54 21.03 0.79
CA ALA A 340 -2.28 20.97 1.51
C ALA A 340 -1.55 19.66 1.22
N HIS A 341 -2.27 18.53 1.25
CA HIS A 341 -1.72 17.22 0.93
C HIS A 341 -1.25 17.13 -0.53
N LEU A 342 -2.06 17.58 -1.49
CA LEU A 342 -1.70 17.59 -2.91
C LEU A 342 -0.44 18.42 -3.20
N ALA A 343 -0.30 19.58 -2.55
CA ALA A 343 0.89 20.41 -2.68
C ALA A 343 2.15 19.76 -2.09
N GLU A 344 2.01 18.85 -1.12
CA GLU A 344 3.11 18.07 -0.54
C GLU A 344 3.52 16.92 -1.46
N VAL A 345 2.57 16.13 -1.95
CA VAL A 345 2.84 14.89 -2.68
C VAL A 345 3.08 15.09 -4.18
N ASP A 346 2.47 16.12 -4.78
CA ASP A 346 2.72 16.55 -6.16
C ASP A 346 2.69 18.09 -6.25
N PRO A 347 3.81 18.78 -5.96
CA PRO A 347 3.90 20.24 -6.02
C PRO A 347 3.59 20.84 -7.40
N ALA A 348 3.63 20.03 -8.47
CA ALA A 348 3.31 20.45 -9.83
C ALA A 348 1.83 20.24 -10.18
N TYR A 349 1.05 19.58 -9.32
CA TYR A 349 -0.36 19.32 -9.55
C TYR A 349 -1.14 20.63 -9.65
N ALA A 350 -1.81 20.80 -10.79
CA ALA A 350 -2.82 21.82 -10.97
C ALA A 350 -4.20 21.16 -10.80
N PRO A 351 -5.01 21.60 -9.83
CA PRO A 351 -6.35 21.08 -9.64
C PRO A 351 -7.16 21.08 -10.94
N PHE A 352 -7.65 19.90 -11.32
CA PHE A 352 -8.43 19.68 -12.51
C PHE A 352 -9.81 19.15 -12.14
N LEU A 353 -10.86 19.82 -12.60
CA LEU A 353 -12.23 19.33 -12.47
C LEU A 353 -12.57 18.47 -13.68
N ALA A 354 -12.85 17.19 -13.44
CA ALA A 354 -13.24 16.29 -14.52
C ALA A 354 -14.58 16.74 -15.16
N PRO A 355 -14.82 16.52 -16.47
CA PRO A 355 -16.14 16.78 -17.03
C PRO A 355 -17.21 15.87 -16.38
N ALA A 356 -18.35 16.45 -15.99
CA ALA A 356 -19.46 15.68 -15.43
C ALA A 356 -20.04 14.68 -16.45
N ARG A 357 -20.44 13.49 -16.01
CA ARG A 357 -20.94 12.38 -16.85
C ARG A 357 -22.43 12.51 -17.19
N THR A 358 -22.83 13.68 -17.68
CA THR A 358 -24.23 14.08 -17.88
C THR A 358 -25.05 13.14 -18.79
N GLU A 359 -24.39 12.33 -19.61
CA GLU A 359 -25.02 11.29 -20.43
C GLU A 359 -25.71 10.19 -19.59
N LEU A 360 -25.34 10.03 -18.32
CA LEU A 360 -25.92 9.03 -17.41
C LEU A 360 -26.99 9.61 -16.47
N THR A 361 -27.28 10.92 -16.54
CA THR A 361 -28.23 11.61 -15.64
C THR A 361 -29.58 10.89 -15.53
N GLU A 362 -30.24 10.59 -16.65
CA GLU A 362 -31.55 9.93 -16.62
C GLU A 362 -31.50 8.51 -16.04
N ALA A 363 -30.41 7.78 -16.27
CA ALA A 363 -30.24 6.43 -15.76
C ALA A 363 -30.05 6.45 -14.24
N VAL A 364 -29.26 7.39 -13.72
CA VAL A 364 -29.05 7.57 -12.27
C VAL A 364 -30.31 8.11 -11.59
N LEU A 365 -31.00 9.10 -12.19
CA LEU A 365 -32.25 9.66 -11.64
C LEU A 365 -33.32 8.57 -11.46
N ARG A 366 -33.41 7.62 -12.41
CA ARG A 366 -34.32 6.48 -12.28
C ARG A 366 -34.04 5.68 -11.02
N GLU A 367 -32.78 5.34 -10.77
CA GLU A 367 -32.41 4.54 -9.59
C GLU A 367 -32.58 5.33 -8.28
N VAL A 368 -32.32 6.64 -8.27
CA VAL A 368 -32.60 7.51 -7.11
C VAL A 368 -34.09 7.47 -6.78
N ARG A 369 -34.96 7.72 -7.76
CA ARG A 369 -36.44 7.71 -7.58
C ARG A 369 -36.95 6.35 -7.13
N ASP A 370 -36.44 5.29 -7.74
CA ASP A 370 -36.78 3.91 -7.40
C ASP A 370 -36.35 3.51 -5.99
N ALA A 371 -35.27 4.10 -5.46
CA ALA A 371 -34.82 3.90 -4.08
C ALA A 371 -35.77 4.54 -3.06
N VAL A 372 -36.38 5.68 -3.37
CA VAL A 372 -37.37 6.37 -2.52
C VAL A 372 -38.58 5.49 -2.21
N HIS A 373 -39.03 4.70 -3.20
CA HIS A 373 -40.24 3.88 -3.08
C HIS A 373 -40.06 2.64 -2.19
N VAL A 374 -38.82 2.19 -2.00
CA VAL A 374 -38.49 0.93 -1.31
C VAL A 374 -37.70 1.17 -0.02
N GLY A 375 -37.13 2.37 0.16
CA GLY A 375 -36.18 2.69 1.22
C GLY A 375 -36.77 3.21 2.53
N ALA A 376 -35.89 3.29 3.53
CA ALA A 376 -36.14 3.90 4.83
C ALA A 376 -36.56 5.38 4.70
N GLU A 377 -37.22 5.93 5.74
CA GLU A 377 -37.69 7.32 5.75
C GLU A 377 -36.58 8.34 5.48
N GLN A 378 -35.37 8.05 5.94
CA GLN A 378 -34.18 8.87 5.77
C GLN A 378 -33.75 8.97 4.30
N VAL A 379 -33.87 7.86 3.54
CA VAL A 379 -33.64 7.85 2.09
C VAL A 379 -34.67 8.74 1.39
N ARG A 380 -35.93 8.68 1.83
CA ARG A 380 -37.00 9.53 1.30
C ARG A 380 -36.76 11.02 1.60
N GLY A 381 -36.19 11.32 2.77
CA GLY A 381 -35.81 12.67 3.17
C GLY A 381 -34.72 13.29 2.29
N ALA A 382 -33.72 12.50 1.88
CA ALA A 382 -32.62 12.97 1.04
C ALA A 382 -32.87 12.87 -0.47
N ALA A 383 -33.94 12.18 -0.89
CA ALA A 383 -34.25 11.90 -2.29
C ALA A 383 -34.19 13.13 -3.21
N ARG A 384 -34.86 14.22 -2.82
CA ARG A 384 -34.88 15.46 -3.62
C ARG A 384 -33.49 16.05 -3.78
N VAL A 385 -32.70 16.05 -2.70
CA VAL A 385 -31.33 16.56 -2.74
C VAL A 385 -30.45 15.67 -3.62
N LEU A 386 -30.62 14.34 -3.57
CA LEU A 386 -29.91 13.43 -4.48
C LEU A 386 -30.32 13.66 -5.94
N GLU A 387 -31.59 13.91 -6.24
CA GLU A 387 -32.04 14.28 -7.59
C GLU A 387 -31.41 15.62 -8.04
N ASP A 388 -31.34 16.60 -7.15
CA ASP A 388 -30.70 17.90 -7.43
C ASP A 388 -29.19 17.72 -7.66
N VAL A 389 -28.50 16.87 -6.90
CA VAL A 389 -27.08 16.54 -7.14
C VAL A 389 -26.89 15.90 -8.51
N VAL A 390 -27.71 14.91 -8.87
CA VAL A 390 -27.61 14.21 -10.16
C VAL A 390 -27.86 15.15 -11.35
N THR A 391 -28.75 16.13 -11.17
CA THR A 391 -29.18 17.03 -12.24
C THR A 391 -28.28 18.27 -12.37
N ALA A 392 -27.89 18.86 -11.24
CA ALA A 392 -27.23 20.15 -11.19
C ALA A 392 -25.74 20.09 -10.83
N VAL A 393 -25.25 18.94 -10.35
CA VAL A 393 -23.86 18.76 -9.90
C VAL A 393 -23.15 17.70 -10.73
N ASP A 394 -23.43 16.42 -10.47
CA ASP A 394 -22.85 15.32 -11.20
C ASP A 394 -23.64 14.02 -10.96
N PRO A 395 -24.07 13.30 -12.03
CA PRO A 395 -24.66 11.97 -11.87
C PRO A 395 -23.70 10.94 -11.25
N ASP A 396 -22.38 11.05 -11.45
CA ASP A 396 -21.38 10.20 -10.78
C ASP A 396 -21.48 10.33 -9.26
N LEU A 397 -21.31 11.57 -8.77
CA LEU A 397 -21.38 11.86 -7.34
C LEU A 397 -22.74 11.49 -6.74
N GLY A 398 -23.83 11.82 -7.44
CA GLY A 398 -25.18 11.48 -7.01
C GLY A 398 -25.38 9.96 -6.88
N PHE A 399 -24.87 9.16 -7.82
CA PHE A 399 -24.94 7.71 -7.76
C PHE A 399 -24.12 7.14 -6.59
N ARG A 400 -22.88 7.61 -6.39
CA ARG A 400 -22.03 7.12 -5.27
C ARG A 400 -22.60 7.49 -3.89
N LEU A 401 -23.25 8.65 -3.78
CA LEU A 401 -23.96 9.07 -2.57
C LEU A 401 -25.24 8.26 -2.35
N LEU A 402 -25.98 7.91 -3.39
CA LEU A 402 -27.11 6.96 -3.29
C LEU A 402 -26.64 5.63 -2.70
N LEU A 403 -25.59 5.03 -3.25
CA LEU A 403 -25.04 3.78 -2.72
C LEU A 403 -24.63 3.93 -1.25
N GLN A 404 -23.99 5.04 -0.88
CA GLN A 404 -23.60 5.31 0.50
C GLN A 404 -24.79 5.40 1.45
N VAL A 405 -25.85 6.10 1.04
CA VAL A 405 -27.07 6.23 1.85
C VAL A 405 -27.76 4.88 2.03
N LEU A 406 -27.84 4.07 0.97
CA LEU A 406 -28.41 2.72 1.08
C LEU A 406 -27.60 1.84 2.05
N THR A 407 -26.27 1.91 2.00
CA THR A 407 -25.39 1.22 2.94
C THR A 407 -25.58 1.71 4.37
N ALA A 408 -25.54 3.03 4.60
CA ALA A 408 -25.60 3.65 5.93
C ALA A 408 -26.92 3.36 6.67
N TYR A 409 -28.01 3.10 5.95
CA TYR A 409 -29.31 2.77 6.52
C TYR A 409 -29.71 1.31 6.29
N GLU A 410 -28.75 0.45 5.94
CA GLU A 410 -28.92 -0.98 5.71
C GLU A 410 -30.13 -1.34 4.81
N VAL A 411 -30.38 -0.53 3.78
CA VAL A 411 -31.53 -0.71 2.89
C VAL A 411 -31.28 -1.91 1.97
N PRO A 412 -32.09 -2.98 2.02
CA PRO A 412 -31.88 -4.16 1.18
C PRO A 412 -31.98 -3.82 -0.31
N VAL A 413 -31.07 -4.38 -1.10
CA VAL A 413 -31.05 -4.25 -2.56
C VAL A 413 -31.11 -5.63 -3.20
N GLY A 414 -32.24 -5.92 -3.85
CA GLY A 414 -32.44 -7.17 -4.57
C GLY A 414 -31.55 -7.31 -5.81
N GLU A 415 -31.33 -8.55 -6.25
CA GLU A 415 -30.34 -8.88 -7.29
C GLU A 415 -30.57 -8.12 -8.61
N ALA A 416 -31.82 -7.99 -9.05
CA ALA A 416 -32.13 -7.26 -10.29
C ALA A 416 -31.67 -5.79 -10.25
N ARG A 417 -31.68 -5.16 -9.08
CA ARG A 417 -31.20 -3.79 -8.89
C ARG A 417 -29.67 -3.77 -8.76
N ARG A 418 -29.07 -4.75 -8.07
CA ARG A 418 -27.60 -4.91 -8.01
C ARG A 418 -26.98 -5.03 -9.40
N VAL A 419 -27.56 -5.86 -10.28
CA VAL A 419 -27.10 -5.98 -11.68
C VAL A 419 -27.12 -4.64 -12.41
N ARG A 420 -28.18 -3.82 -12.23
CA ARG A 420 -28.23 -2.48 -12.83
C ARG A 420 -27.21 -1.53 -12.21
N TYR A 421 -26.99 -1.60 -10.91
CA TYR A 421 -25.97 -0.81 -10.24
C TYR A 421 -24.56 -1.18 -10.71
N ARG A 422 -24.24 -2.47 -10.88
CA ARG A 422 -22.97 -2.91 -11.48
C ARG A 422 -22.81 -2.39 -12.91
N ALA A 423 -23.87 -2.41 -13.71
CA ALA A 423 -23.85 -1.86 -15.06
C ALA A 423 -23.62 -0.34 -15.09
N LEU A 424 -24.24 0.42 -14.18
CA LEU A 424 -24.00 1.86 -14.03
C LEU A 424 -22.58 2.15 -13.53
N ALA A 425 -22.12 1.41 -12.53
CA ALA A 425 -20.77 1.51 -11.97
C ALA A 425 -19.71 1.28 -13.07
N ALA A 426 -19.88 0.25 -13.91
CA ALA A 426 -19.00 -0.01 -15.04
C ALA A 426 -19.01 1.13 -16.08
N GLN A 427 -20.18 1.71 -16.37
CA GLN A 427 -20.29 2.87 -17.29
C GLN A 427 -19.64 4.13 -16.72
N LEU A 428 -19.64 4.29 -15.39
CA LEU A 428 -18.97 5.37 -14.67
C LEU A 428 -17.46 5.12 -14.47
N GLY A 429 -16.95 3.95 -14.86
CA GLY A 429 -15.53 3.58 -14.74
C GLY A 429 -15.11 3.11 -13.36
N PHE A 430 -16.04 2.60 -12.55
CA PHE A 430 -15.73 2.07 -11.22
C PHE A 430 -15.12 0.67 -11.31
N SER A 431 -14.42 0.25 -10.26
CA SER A 431 -13.95 -1.14 -10.09
C SER A 431 -15.11 -2.13 -10.01
N GLU A 432 -14.86 -3.38 -10.41
CA GLU A 432 -15.89 -4.44 -10.45
C GLU A 432 -16.51 -4.70 -9.07
N ASP A 433 -15.72 -4.56 -8.01
CA ASP A 433 -16.13 -4.82 -6.62
C ASP A 433 -16.91 -3.66 -5.96
N HIS A 434 -17.02 -2.50 -6.64
CA HIS A 434 -17.58 -1.27 -6.05
C HIS A 434 -18.98 -1.42 -5.46
N VAL A 435 -19.84 -2.23 -6.08
CA VAL A 435 -21.24 -2.39 -5.67
C VAL A 435 -21.39 -3.49 -4.60
N ASP A 436 -20.62 -4.56 -4.73
CA ASP A 436 -20.79 -5.78 -3.93
C ASP A 436 -20.24 -5.62 -2.52
N ASP A 437 -19.14 -4.89 -2.36
CA ASP A 437 -18.57 -4.58 -1.04
C ASP A 437 -19.39 -3.56 -0.24
N ARG A 438 -20.42 -2.94 -0.85
CA ARG A 438 -21.17 -1.83 -0.24
C ARG A 438 -22.56 -2.18 0.23
N LEU A 439 -23.27 -3.04 -0.47
CA LEU A 439 -24.72 -3.18 -0.25
C LEU A 439 -25.05 -4.40 0.60
N PRO A 440 -25.94 -4.26 1.62
CA PRO A 440 -26.36 -5.37 2.47
C PRO A 440 -27.16 -6.42 1.69
N ASP A 441 -26.81 -7.69 1.88
CA ASP A 441 -27.47 -8.83 1.27
C ASP A 441 -28.93 -8.98 1.75
N ASP A 442 -29.85 -9.27 0.83
CA ASP A 442 -31.28 -9.51 1.10
C ASP A 442 -31.56 -10.90 1.71
N ARG A 443 -30.58 -11.50 2.42
CA ARG A 443 -30.69 -12.88 2.94
C ARG A 443 -31.66 -13.03 4.12
N ARG A 444 -32.49 -12.04 4.45
CA ARG A 444 -33.53 -12.10 5.49
C ARG A 444 -34.93 -12.45 4.95
N GLY A 445 -35.01 -13.20 3.85
CA GLY A 445 -36.27 -13.59 3.19
C GLY A 445 -36.59 -15.09 3.15
N VAL A 446 -35.92 -15.94 3.94
CA VAL A 446 -36.31 -17.36 4.09
C VAL A 446 -36.32 -17.71 5.57
N SER A 447 -37.49 -17.67 6.18
CA SER A 447 -37.82 -18.35 7.43
C SER A 447 -39.18 -19.00 7.31
#